data_AF-A0A9Q3XSM7-F1
#
_entry.id   AF-A0A9Q3XSM7-F1
#
_cell.length_a   1.000
_cell.length_b   1.000
_cell.length_c   1.000
_cell.angle_alpha   90.00
_cell.angle_beta   90.00
_cell.angle_gamma   90.00
#
_symmetry.space_group_name_H-M   'P 1'
#
loop_
_entity.id
_entity.type
_entity.pdbx_description
1 polymer ?
#
loop_
_entity_poly.entity_id
_entity_poly.type
_entity_poly.pdbx_seq_one_letter_code
_entity_poly.pdbx_strand_id
1 'polypeptide(L)'
;MRVVYLGHRSAVVTAELRPALPGAEVTFVDADRLHELCVDGEAIVLMDGSHDPADIPALLEVAARRSVGMVVGSRSITGGRDGSPAVGRVGTRVANAVIRHTADLPLRDVTSSFRVFTGDAWRSIGGAEALRGGLLPSLVTSAHAVHHQRWIIAEVPVSTRPVSVGSRPHIGALLRTVVALSRRRRA
;
A
#
# COMPACT_ATOMS: atom_id res chain seq x y z
N MET A 1 16.26 -7.44 2.49
CA MET A 1 14.94 -6.84 2.16
C MET A 1 13.85 -7.90 2.18
N ARG A 2 12.63 -7.57 2.62
CA ARG A 2 11.50 -8.50 2.64
C ARG A 2 10.35 -8.00 1.78
N VAL A 3 9.75 -8.92 1.02
CA VAL A 3 8.56 -8.67 0.21
C VAL A 3 7.39 -9.42 0.84
N VAL A 4 6.31 -8.69 1.10
CA VAL A 4 5.03 -9.16 1.60
C VAL A 4 4.05 -9.10 0.44
N TYR A 5 3.71 -10.26 -0.09
CA TYR A 5 2.77 -10.40 -1.18
C TYR A 5 1.39 -10.76 -0.65
N LEU A 6 0.39 -9.95 -1.01
CA LEU A 6 -1.01 -10.13 -0.65
C LEU A 6 -1.65 -11.19 -1.55
N GLY A 7 -1.95 -12.35 -0.98
CA GLY A 7 -2.60 -13.47 -1.65
C GLY A 7 -1.86 -14.79 -1.46
N HIS A 8 -2.31 -15.80 -2.20
CA HIS A 8 -1.80 -17.15 -2.08
C HIS A 8 -0.40 -17.32 -2.68
N ARG A 9 0.32 -18.33 -2.17
CA ARG A 9 1.66 -18.69 -2.65
C ARG A 9 1.62 -18.99 -4.15
N SER A 10 2.44 -18.27 -4.91
CA SER A 10 2.49 -18.39 -6.37
C SER A 10 3.93 -18.50 -6.87
N ALA A 11 4.21 -19.59 -7.59
CA ALA A 11 5.49 -19.80 -8.24
C ALA A 11 5.74 -18.78 -9.36
N VAL A 12 4.66 -18.36 -10.05
CA VAL A 12 4.70 -17.33 -11.10
C VAL A 12 5.15 -16.00 -10.51
N VAL A 13 4.52 -15.57 -9.42
CA VAL A 13 4.87 -14.33 -8.71
C VAL A 13 6.31 -14.37 -8.21
N THR A 14 6.74 -15.50 -7.65
CA THR A 14 8.12 -15.67 -7.18
C THR A 14 9.12 -15.58 -8.33
N ALA A 15 8.77 -16.10 -9.51
CA ALA A 15 9.59 -16.02 -10.71
C ALA A 15 9.65 -14.59 -11.28
N GLU A 16 8.56 -13.82 -11.22
CA GLU A 16 8.54 -12.39 -11.63
C GLU A 16 9.33 -11.50 -10.66
N LEU A 17 9.28 -11.76 -9.35
CA LEU A 17 9.99 -10.97 -8.33
C LEU A 17 11.49 -11.20 -8.34
N ARG A 18 11.95 -12.42 -8.64
CA ARG A 18 13.37 -12.78 -8.61
C ARG A 18 14.28 -11.88 -9.45
N PRO A 19 13.99 -11.58 -10.74
CA PRO A 19 14.82 -10.68 -11.52
C PRO A 19 14.73 -9.23 -11.05
N ALA A 20 13.57 -8.79 -10.56
CA ALA A 20 13.40 -7.43 -10.04
C ALA A 20 14.16 -7.21 -8.73
N LEU A 21 14.23 -8.24 -7.88
CA LEU A 21 14.75 -8.18 -6.51
C LEU A 21 15.57 -9.43 -6.16
N PRO A 22 16.83 -9.54 -6.62
CA PRO A 22 17.67 -10.66 -6.29
C PRO A 22 17.93 -10.72 -4.77
N GLY A 23 17.69 -11.89 -4.17
CA GLY A 23 17.93 -12.12 -2.73
C GLY A 23 16.84 -11.59 -1.79
N ALA A 24 15.73 -11.06 -2.31
CA ALA A 24 14.60 -10.68 -1.47
C ALA A 24 13.84 -11.91 -0.97
N GLU A 25 13.52 -11.93 0.32
CA GLU A 25 12.69 -12.98 0.88
C GLU A 25 11.21 -12.65 0.69
N VAL A 26 10.45 -13.57 0.10
CA VAL A 26 9.02 -13.36 -0.20
C VAL A 26 8.15 -14.08 0.83
N THR A 27 7.25 -13.33 1.46
CA THR A 27 6.21 -13.82 2.37
C THR A 27 4.85 -13.64 1.70
N PHE A 28 4.08 -14.72 1.59
CA PHE A 28 2.71 -14.67 1.10
C PHE A 28 1.76 -14.59 2.29
N VAL A 29 0.83 -13.65 2.26
CA VAL A 29 -0.17 -13.47 3.31
C VAL A 29 -1.51 -13.09 2.69
N ASP A 30 -2.58 -13.75 3.11
CA ASP A 30 -3.92 -13.34 2.68
C ASP A 30 -4.26 -11.99 3.31
N ALA A 31 -4.96 -11.13 2.56
CA ALA A 31 -5.27 -9.77 3.02
C ALA A 31 -6.01 -9.72 4.38
N ASP A 32 -6.85 -10.73 4.66
CA ASP A 32 -7.57 -10.86 5.93
C ASP A 32 -6.66 -11.33 7.08
N ARG A 33 -5.54 -11.97 6.75
CA ARG A 33 -4.54 -12.51 7.69
C ARG A 33 -3.33 -11.59 7.85
N LEU A 34 -3.38 -10.37 7.31
CA LEU A 34 -2.33 -9.36 7.50
C LEU A 34 -1.97 -9.13 8.97
N HIS A 35 -2.94 -9.30 9.87
CA HIS A 35 -2.76 -9.16 11.32
C HIS A 35 -1.90 -10.26 11.98
N GLU A 36 -1.64 -11.36 11.27
CA GLU A 36 -0.79 -12.48 11.71
C GLU A 36 0.63 -12.36 11.16
N LEU A 37 0.89 -11.39 10.28
CA LEU A 37 2.18 -11.18 9.68
C LEU A 37 3.20 -10.83 10.77
N CYS A 38 4.34 -11.53 10.77
CA CYS A 38 5.51 -11.16 11.56
C CYS A 38 6.69 -11.03 10.62
N VAL A 39 7.00 -9.80 10.22
CA VAL A 39 8.05 -9.49 9.26
C VAL A 39 8.81 -8.26 9.76
N ASP A 40 10.13 -8.36 9.71
CA ASP A 40 11.06 -7.25 9.89
C ASP A 40 12.15 -7.34 8.81
N GLY A 41 12.83 -6.23 8.56
CA GLY A 41 13.88 -6.12 7.56
C GLY A 41 14.27 -4.67 7.29
N GLU A 42 15.33 -4.49 6.50
CA GLU A 42 15.83 -3.16 6.11
C GLU A 42 14.86 -2.38 5.22
N ALA A 43 14.01 -3.09 4.48
CA ALA A 43 12.89 -2.53 3.74
C ALA A 43 11.81 -3.60 3.58
N ILE A 44 10.55 -3.16 3.67
CA ILE A 44 9.35 -4.00 3.57
C ILE A 44 8.55 -3.56 2.35
N VAL A 45 8.39 -4.44 1.37
CA VAL A 45 7.56 -4.19 0.18
C VAL A 45 6.21 -4.85 0.36
N LEU A 46 5.11 -4.13 0.20
CA LEU A 46 3.74 -4.66 0.16
C LEU A 46 3.21 -4.59 -1.27
N MET A 47 2.57 -5.64 -1.78
CA MET A 47 1.93 -5.62 -3.11
C MET A 47 0.84 -6.69 -3.26
N ASP A 48 -0.10 -6.51 -4.19
CA ASP A 48 -1.25 -7.40 -4.42
C ASP A 48 -1.37 -7.98 -5.85
N GLY A 49 -0.26 -8.10 -6.58
CA GLY A 49 -0.25 -8.68 -7.93
C GLY A 49 -0.92 -7.84 -9.03
N SER A 50 -1.64 -6.78 -8.66
CA SER A 50 -2.23 -5.86 -9.62
C SER A 50 -1.20 -4.91 -10.27
N HIS A 51 0.00 -4.84 -9.68
CA HIS A 51 1.12 -3.99 -10.12
C HIS A 51 2.24 -4.84 -10.72
N ASP A 52 3.09 -4.22 -11.54
CA ASP A 52 4.27 -4.86 -12.12
C ASP A 52 5.43 -4.87 -11.10
N PRO A 53 6.00 -6.05 -10.75
CA PRO A 53 7.22 -6.13 -9.94
C PRO A 53 8.40 -5.32 -10.49
N ALA A 54 8.45 -5.05 -11.79
CA ALA A 54 9.49 -4.22 -12.41
C ALA A 54 9.50 -2.77 -11.90
N ASP A 55 8.40 -2.29 -11.29
CA ASP A 55 8.34 -0.97 -10.68
C ASP A 55 9.02 -0.90 -9.30
N ILE A 56 9.27 -2.04 -8.63
CA ILE A 56 9.80 -2.06 -7.25
C ILE A 56 11.16 -1.35 -7.12
N PRO A 57 12.14 -1.53 -8.02
CA PRO A 57 13.41 -0.80 -7.96
C PRO A 57 13.23 0.72 -7.92
N ALA A 58 12.28 1.28 -8.68
CA ALA A 58 12.01 2.72 -8.69
C ALA A 58 11.44 3.20 -7.35
N LEU A 59 10.57 2.41 -6.70
CA LEU A 59 10.07 2.71 -5.36
C LEU A 59 11.19 2.65 -4.32
N LEU A 60 12.08 1.66 -4.41
CA LEU A 60 13.22 1.51 -3.48
C LEU A 60 14.22 2.65 -3.61
N GLU A 61 14.49 3.13 -4.82
CA GLU A 61 15.36 4.28 -5.05
C GLU A 61 14.82 5.53 -4.34
N VAL A 62 13.51 5.77 -4.40
CA VAL A 62 12.87 6.86 -3.66
C VAL A 62 12.89 6.62 -2.15
N ALA A 63 12.71 5.37 -1.71
CA ALA A 63 12.76 5.00 -0.30
C ALA A 63 14.15 5.19 0.32
N ALA A 64 15.21 5.09 -0.48
CA ALA A 64 16.59 5.32 -0.04
C ALA A 64 16.91 6.80 0.24
N ARG A 65 16.02 7.74 -0.14
CA ARG A 65 16.21 9.16 0.13
C ARG A 65 16.06 9.46 1.62
N ARG A 66 16.79 10.48 2.09
CA ARG A 66 16.76 10.89 3.51
C ARG A 66 15.33 11.21 3.95
N SER A 67 15.00 10.76 5.17
CA SER A 67 13.72 11.00 5.85
C SER A 67 12.49 10.43 5.14
N VAL A 68 12.63 9.65 4.07
CA VAL A 68 11.51 8.90 3.48
C VAL A 68 11.26 7.66 4.32
N GLY A 69 10.05 7.55 4.86
CA GLY A 69 9.63 6.38 5.63
C GLY A 69 8.76 5.42 4.84
N MET A 70 8.01 5.95 3.87
CA MET A 70 7.11 5.15 3.04
C MET A 70 7.06 5.71 1.62
N VAL A 71 7.06 4.81 0.63
CA VAL A 71 6.80 5.12 -0.77
C VAL A 71 5.55 4.36 -1.21
N VAL A 72 4.64 5.03 -1.90
CA VAL A 72 3.42 4.45 -2.45
C VAL A 72 3.52 4.45 -3.97
N GLY A 73 3.34 3.28 -4.59
CA GLY A 73 3.07 3.16 -6.01
C GLY A 73 1.68 3.74 -6.29
N SER A 74 1.62 4.91 -6.92
CA SER A 74 0.41 5.70 -7.08
C SER A 74 -0.07 5.70 -8.53
N ARG A 75 -1.33 5.30 -8.71
CA ARG A 75 -2.07 5.38 -10.00
C ARG A 75 -2.90 6.66 -10.10
N SER A 76 -2.87 7.48 -9.04
CA SER A 76 -3.65 8.71 -8.89
C SER A 76 -2.84 10.00 -9.10
N ILE A 77 -1.51 9.90 -9.29
CA ILE A 77 -0.62 11.03 -9.64
C ILE A 77 -0.34 11.08 -11.14
N THR A 78 0.22 12.20 -11.61
CA THR A 78 0.66 12.36 -13.00
C THR A 78 1.65 11.26 -13.38
N GLY A 79 1.41 10.57 -14.49
CA GLY A 79 2.20 9.42 -14.95
C GLY A 79 1.66 8.06 -14.48
N GLY A 80 0.87 8.04 -13.40
CA GLY A 80 0.20 6.82 -12.93
C GLY A 80 -0.99 6.44 -13.79
N ARG A 81 -1.26 5.13 -13.91
CA ARG A 81 -2.37 4.60 -14.73
C ARG A 81 -3.17 3.56 -13.96
N ASP A 82 -4.48 3.80 -13.85
CA ASP A 82 -5.42 2.81 -13.34
C ASP A 82 -6.03 2.03 -14.51
N GLY A 83 -5.74 0.73 -14.57
CA GLY A 83 -6.27 -0.20 -15.58
C GLY A 83 -7.78 -0.51 -15.44
N SER A 84 -8.43 0.01 -14.41
CA SER A 84 -9.88 -0.17 -14.19
C SER A 84 -10.74 0.55 -15.24
N PRO A 85 -11.99 0.09 -15.49
CA PRO A 85 -12.97 0.83 -16.30
C PRO A 85 -13.20 2.25 -15.78
N ALA A 86 -13.64 3.18 -16.65
CA ALA A 86 -13.76 4.60 -16.31
C ALA A 86 -14.56 4.89 -15.03
N VAL A 87 -15.68 4.19 -14.81
CA VAL A 87 -16.50 4.31 -13.60
C VAL A 87 -15.72 3.86 -12.35
N GLY A 88 -14.97 2.76 -12.44
CA GLY A 88 -14.10 2.28 -11.37
C GLY A 88 -13.02 3.30 -11.01
N ARG A 89 -12.38 3.93 -12.01
CA ARG A 89 -11.36 4.96 -11.80
C ARG A 89 -11.92 6.18 -11.06
N VAL A 90 -13.13 6.61 -11.41
CA VAL A 90 -13.79 7.72 -10.70
C VAL A 90 -14.08 7.31 -9.25
N GLY A 91 -14.59 6.10 -9.03
CA GLY A 91 -14.81 5.54 -7.69
C GLY A 91 -13.55 5.55 -6.83
N THR A 92 -12.42 5.08 -7.37
CA THR A 92 -11.11 5.07 -6.69
C THR A 92 -10.65 6.49 -6.34
N ARG A 93 -10.79 7.45 -7.25
CA ARG A 93 -10.41 8.85 -6.99
C ARG A 93 -11.25 9.49 -5.88
N VAL A 94 -12.56 9.26 -5.89
CA VAL A 94 -13.47 9.76 -4.84
C VAL A 94 -13.13 9.11 -3.50
N ALA A 95 -12.93 7.80 -3.48
CA ALA A 95 -12.47 7.04 -2.32
C ALA A 95 -11.18 7.62 -1.72
N ASN A 96 -10.15 7.79 -2.54
CA ASN A 96 -8.87 8.38 -2.14
C ASN A 96 -9.04 9.81 -1.59
N ALA A 97 -9.86 10.65 -2.24
CA ALA A 97 -10.13 12.01 -1.78
C ALA A 97 -10.81 12.02 -0.40
N VAL A 98 -11.87 11.22 -0.21
CA VAL A 98 -12.58 11.14 1.07
C VAL A 98 -11.64 10.66 2.18
N ILE A 99 -10.88 9.58 1.95
CA ILE A 99 -9.99 9.01 2.96
C ILE A 99 -8.88 9.99 3.31
N ARG A 100 -8.18 10.56 2.32
CA ARG A 100 -7.03 11.43 2.61
C ARG A 100 -7.44 12.68 3.39
N HIS A 101 -8.61 13.24 3.10
CA HIS A 101 -9.13 14.42 3.81
C HIS A 101 -9.61 14.07 5.21
N THR A 102 -10.20 12.89 5.39
CA THR A 102 -10.68 12.44 6.71
C THR A 102 -9.52 12.07 7.64
N ALA A 103 -8.50 11.40 7.11
CA ALA A 103 -7.35 10.88 7.87
C ALA A 103 -6.15 11.84 7.93
N ASP A 104 -6.28 13.04 7.33
CA ASP A 104 -5.25 14.07 7.25
C ASP A 104 -3.92 13.54 6.69
N LEU A 105 -4.00 12.96 5.50
CA LEU A 105 -2.91 12.23 4.87
C LEU A 105 -2.35 12.99 3.66
N PRO A 106 -1.02 13.19 3.57
CA PRO A 106 -0.39 13.90 2.45
C PRO A 106 -0.16 13.01 1.23
N LEU A 107 -1.14 12.19 0.85
CA LEU A 107 -1.04 11.28 -0.30
C LEU A 107 -2.28 11.32 -1.20
N ARG A 108 -2.08 11.11 -2.51
CA ARG A 108 -3.16 11.05 -3.50
C ARG A 108 -3.73 9.65 -3.67
N ASP A 109 -2.96 8.60 -3.42
CA ASP A 109 -3.41 7.21 -3.59
C ASP A 109 -3.39 6.37 -2.31
N VAL A 110 -4.38 6.58 -1.45
CA VAL A 110 -4.46 5.89 -0.16
C VAL A 110 -4.84 4.42 -0.32
N THR A 111 -5.58 4.09 -1.37
CA THR A 111 -6.07 2.72 -1.60
C THR A 111 -5.07 1.82 -2.33
N SER A 112 -3.91 2.35 -2.73
CA SER A 112 -2.84 1.52 -3.27
C SER A 112 -2.21 0.65 -2.19
N SER A 113 -2.21 -0.65 -2.44
CA SER A 113 -1.53 -1.68 -1.66
C SER A 113 -0.05 -1.80 -2.02
N PHE A 114 0.38 -1.19 -3.14
CA PHE A 114 1.76 -1.24 -3.59
C PHE A 114 2.60 -0.21 -2.85
N ARG A 115 3.35 -0.66 -1.84
CA ARG A 115 4.07 0.22 -0.90
C ARG A 115 5.45 -0.31 -0.57
N VAL A 116 6.36 0.58 -0.26
CA VAL A 116 7.66 0.28 0.31
C VAL A 116 7.79 1.05 1.63
N PHE A 117 8.08 0.35 2.71
CA PHE A 117 8.45 0.94 3.99
C PHE A 117 9.96 0.79 4.19
N THR A 118 10.63 1.84 4.64
CA THR A 118 12.00 1.71 5.14
C THR A 118 11.97 0.97 6.48
N GLY A 119 13.03 0.22 6.80
CA GLY A 119 13.09 -0.58 8.02
C GLY A 119 12.92 0.27 9.29
N ASP A 120 13.49 1.48 9.30
CA ASP A 120 13.37 2.39 10.44
C ASP A 120 11.95 2.91 10.63
N ALA A 121 11.30 3.33 9.53
CA ALA A 121 9.90 3.74 9.59
C ALA A 121 8.99 2.58 9.99
N TRP A 122 9.21 1.39 9.41
CA TRP A 122 8.49 0.16 9.73
C TRP A 122 8.56 -0.16 11.23
N ARG A 123 9.76 -0.16 11.82
CA ARG A 123 9.92 -0.37 13.26
C ARG A 123 9.27 0.73 14.08
N SER A 124 9.39 2.00 13.67
CA SER A 124 8.84 3.14 14.42
C SER A 124 7.30 3.17 14.53
N ILE A 125 6.61 2.51 13.60
CA ILE A 125 5.13 2.43 13.59
C ILE A 125 4.59 1.13 14.23
N GLY A 126 5.44 0.31 14.85
CA GLY A 126 5.04 -0.99 15.40
C GLY A 126 5.02 -2.13 14.38
N GLY A 127 5.65 -1.95 13.21
CA GLY A 127 5.80 -2.97 12.19
C GLY A 127 4.46 -3.55 11.71
N ALA A 128 4.34 -4.87 11.76
CA ALA A 128 3.16 -5.57 11.29
C ALA A 128 1.90 -5.28 12.12
N GLU A 129 2.03 -4.77 13.35
CA GLU A 129 0.88 -4.33 14.15
C GLU A 129 0.13 -3.18 13.45
N ALA A 130 0.84 -2.32 12.72
CA ALA A 130 0.25 -1.24 11.93
C ALA A 130 -0.63 -1.76 10.78
N LEU A 131 -0.50 -3.04 10.41
CA LEU A 131 -1.26 -3.66 9.32
C LEU A 131 -2.50 -4.46 9.79
N ARG A 132 -2.91 -4.32 11.04
CA ARG A 132 -4.11 -5.01 11.57
C ARG A 132 -5.41 -4.40 11.04
N GLY A 133 -6.48 -5.20 11.00
CA GLY A 133 -7.84 -4.75 10.71
C GLY A 133 -8.31 -4.92 9.26
N GLY A 134 -7.58 -5.66 8.43
CA GLY A 134 -7.87 -5.90 7.01
C GLY A 134 -7.22 -4.87 6.09
N LEU A 135 -7.32 -5.09 4.77
CA LEU A 135 -6.55 -4.33 3.79
C LEU A 135 -6.76 -2.82 3.88
N LEU A 136 -7.99 -2.32 3.68
CA LEU A 136 -8.18 -0.86 3.65
C LEU A 136 -7.82 -0.19 4.99
N PRO A 137 -8.24 -0.70 6.16
CA PRO A 137 -7.77 -0.17 7.44
C PRO A 137 -6.25 -0.16 7.56
N SER A 138 -5.56 -1.26 7.22
CA SER A 138 -4.10 -1.36 7.29
C SER A 138 -3.38 -0.31 6.44
N LEU A 139 -3.87 -0.02 5.23
CA LEU A 139 -3.29 1.00 4.34
C LEU A 139 -3.45 2.41 4.90
N VAL A 140 -4.55 2.69 5.59
CA VAL A 140 -4.81 4.00 6.19
C VAL A 140 -4.07 4.16 7.52
N THR A 141 -4.09 3.15 8.39
CA THR A 141 -3.43 3.19 9.69
C THR A 141 -1.92 3.26 9.55
N SER A 142 -1.34 2.48 8.65
CA SER A 142 0.11 2.55 8.36
C SER A 142 0.51 3.92 7.81
N ALA A 143 -0.23 4.47 6.83
CA ALA A 143 0.04 5.81 6.31
C ALA A 143 -0.07 6.88 7.39
N HIS A 144 -1.09 6.81 8.23
CA HIS A 144 -1.30 7.76 9.32
C HIS A 144 -0.18 7.66 10.36
N ALA A 145 0.21 6.45 10.75
CA ALA A 145 1.31 6.24 11.70
C ALA A 145 2.65 6.77 11.16
N VAL A 146 2.98 6.50 9.89
CA VAL A 146 4.19 7.01 9.24
C VAL A 146 4.18 8.55 9.22
N HIS A 147 3.07 9.15 8.81
CA HIS A 147 2.92 10.61 8.78
C HIS A 147 3.03 11.24 10.18
N HIS A 148 2.40 10.63 11.18
CA HIS A 148 2.41 11.11 12.56
C HIS A 148 3.82 11.05 13.18
N GLN A 149 4.62 10.03 12.82
CA GLN A 149 6.04 9.92 13.19
C GLN A 149 6.95 10.87 12.39
N ARG A 150 6.39 11.81 11.60
CA ARG A 150 7.10 12.83 10.82
C ARG A 150 8.00 12.29 9.71
N TRP A 151 7.81 11.04 9.31
CA TRP A 151 8.44 10.51 8.10
C TRP A 151 7.81 11.12 6.84
N ILE A 152 8.61 11.27 5.81
CA ILE A 152 8.13 11.67 4.48
C ILE A 152 7.45 10.46 3.83
N ILE A 153 6.25 10.71 3.31
CA ILE A 153 5.54 9.79 2.42
C ILE A 153 5.71 10.29 0.99
N ALA A 154 6.29 9.46 0.12
CA ALA A 154 6.47 9.78 -1.29
C ALA A 154 5.54 8.95 -2.18
N GLU A 155 5.19 9.48 -3.36
CA GLU A 155 4.41 8.77 -4.37
C GLU A 155 5.24 8.59 -5.65
N VAL A 156 5.28 7.37 -6.18
CA VAL A 156 5.92 7.04 -7.46
C VAL A 156 4.85 6.60 -8.44
N PRO A 157 4.81 7.13 -9.69
CA PRO A 157 3.77 6.78 -10.64
C PRO A 157 3.92 5.33 -11.07
N VAL A 158 2.85 4.55 -10.97
CA VAL A 158 2.82 3.14 -11.40
C VAL A 158 1.57 2.84 -12.23
N SER A 159 1.59 1.73 -12.96
CA SER A 159 0.44 1.25 -13.72
C SER A 159 -0.15 -0.01 -13.10
N THR A 160 -1.47 -0.07 -12.97
CA THR A 160 -2.16 -1.32 -12.62
C THR A 160 -2.59 -2.07 -13.86
N ARG A 161 -2.51 -3.41 -13.77
CA ARG A 161 -3.03 -4.33 -14.78
C ARG A 161 -4.55 -4.16 -14.91
N PRO A 162 -5.14 -4.36 -16.11
CA PRO A 162 -6.58 -4.26 -16.30
C PRO A 162 -7.32 -5.24 -15.39
N VAL A 163 -8.26 -4.72 -14.60
CA VAL A 163 -9.15 -5.55 -13.79
C VAL A 163 -10.32 -5.98 -14.68
N SER A 164 -10.66 -7.27 -14.68
CA SER A 164 -11.85 -7.77 -15.36
C SER A 164 -13.10 -7.01 -14.90
N VAL A 165 -13.97 -6.64 -15.85
CA VAL A 165 -15.21 -5.89 -15.61
C VAL A 165 -16.08 -6.65 -14.59
N GLY A 166 -16.11 -6.20 -13.33
CA GLY A 166 -16.88 -6.87 -12.28
C GLY A 166 -16.58 -6.41 -10.85
N SER A 167 -15.38 -5.89 -10.58
CA SER A 167 -15.01 -5.37 -9.26
C SER A 167 -15.74 -4.05 -8.96
N ARG A 168 -16.87 -4.13 -8.25
CA ARG A 168 -17.59 -2.95 -7.75
C ARG A 168 -16.74 -2.28 -6.67
N PRO A 169 -16.65 -0.93 -6.65
CA PRO A 169 -16.01 -0.24 -5.54
C PRO A 169 -16.75 -0.61 -4.24
N HIS A 170 -16.01 -1.11 -3.26
CA HIS A 170 -16.57 -1.57 -1.98
C HIS A 170 -16.90 -0.37 -1.07
N ILE A 171 -17.87 0.45 -1.50
CA ILE A 171 -18.29 1.70 -0.83
C ILE A 171 -18.63 1.47 0.65
N GLY A 172 -19.23 0.33 0.98
CA GLY A 172 -19.54 -0.04 2.37
C GLY A 172 -18.32 -0.28 3.26
N ALA A 173 -17.22 -0.81 2.70
CA ALA A 173 -15.96 -0.95 3.45
C ALA A 173 -15.33 0.43 3.67
N LEU A 174 -15.39 1.29 2.66
CA LEU A 174 -14.89 2.67 2.73
C LEU A 174 -15.61 3.49 3.82
N LEU A 175 -16.95 3.44 3.85
CA LEU A 175 -17.76 4.11 4.87
C LEU A 175 -17.44 3.61 6.27
N ARG A 176 -17.29 2.29 6.48
CA ARG A 176 -16.92 1.73 7.79
C ARG A 176 -15.54 2.19 8.25
N THR A 177 -14.54 2.21 7.35
CA THR A 177 -13.20 2.70 7.67
C THR A 177 -13.22 4.20 8.00
N VAL A 178 -13.94 5.01 7.23
CA VAL A 178 -14.13 6.45 7.51
C VAL A 178 -14.81 6.69 8.85
N VAL A 179 -15.87 5.93 9.19
CA VAL A 179 -16.57 6.03 10.48
C VAL A 179 -15.67 5.58 11.63
N ALA A 180 -14.88 4.51 11.48
CA ALA A 180 -13.95 4.05 12.50
C ALA A 180 -12.85 5.09 12.79
N LEU A 181 -12.33 5.73 11.74
CA LEU A 181 -11.27 6.74 11.86
C LEU A 181 -11.79 8.07 12.40
N SER A 182 -12.98 8.50 11.99
CA SER A 182 -13.61 9.72 12.52
C SER A 182 -13.95 9.63 14.02
N ARG A 183 -14.20 8.42 14.54
CA ARG A 183 -14.37 8.19 15.98
C ARG A 183 -13.05 8.28 16.76
N ARG A 184 -11.92 7.90 16.17
CA ARG A 184 -10.58 8.03 16.79
C ARG A 184 -10.05 9.45 16.83
N ARG A 185 -10.53 10.34 15.94
CA ARG A 185 -10.14 11.77 15.93
C ARG A 185 -10.81 12.61 17.03
N ARG A 186 -11.80 12.05 17.74
CA ARG A 186 -12.56 12.73 18.82
C ARG A 186 -12.22 12.21 20.22
N ALA A 187 -11.35 11.21 20.33
CA ALA A 187 -10.81 10.69 21.60
C ALA A 187 -9.38 11.19 21.77
#